data_AF-A0A3D0NL42-F1
#
_entry.id   AF-A0A3D0NL42-F1
#
_cell.length_a   1.000
_cell.length_b   1.000
_cell.length_c   1.000
_cell.angle_alpha   90.00
_cell.angle_beta   90.00
_cell.angle_gamma   90.00
#
_symmetry.space_group_name_H-M   'P 1'
#
loop_
_entity.id
_entity.type
_entity.pdbx_description
1 polymer ?
#
loop_
_entity_poly.entity_id
_entity_poly.type
_entity_poly.pdbx_seq_one_letter_code
_entity_poly.pdbx_strand_id
1 'polypeptide(L)'
;VQFDEPLLTVALAGRLTGVTALSTVHPVDETRFISLLDECVGAVGGEAMLHSCAADLPWKALRRSTIKAVSVDAATLSASDLDGIGEFVDSGRCVVLGLVPALVPDRVPAVEELAAAAVAVTDRLGFARAVLRDRIGISPAGGLAGATDAWARSAIGLAQQVAEVLASEPESV
;
A
#
# COMPACT_ATOMS: atom_id res chain seq x y z
N VAL A 1 14.38 2.57 0.86
CA VAL A 1 13.85 3.73 1.63
C VAL A 1 12.33 3.77 1.48
N GLN A 2 11.59 4.14 2.52
CA GLN A 2 10.14 4.33 2.45
C GLN A 2 9.80 5.81 2.60
N PHE A 3 8.95 6.34 1.72
CA PHE A 3 8.37 7.68 1.81
C PHE A 3 6.93 7.55 2.30
N ASP A 4 6.62 8.11 3.47
CA ASP A 4 5.28 8.06 4.05
C ASP A 4 4.49 9.31 3.67
N GLU A 5 3.46 9.14 2.85
CA GLU A 5 2.63 10.24 2.33
C GLU A 5 1.14 10.01 2.68
N PRO A 6 0.76 10.03 3.98
CA PRO A 6 -0.62 9.80 4.41
C PRO A 6 -1.59 10.91 3.96
N LEU A 7 -1.07 12.07 3.56
CA LEU A 7 -1.85 13.20 3.10
C LEU A 7 -1.85 13.37 1.57
N LEU A 8 -1.26 12.42 0.83
CA LEU A 8 -1.09 12.52 -0.62
C LEU A 8 -2.40 12.84 -1.35
N THR A 9 -3.43 12.02 -1.13
CA THR A 9 -4.72 12.17 -1.80
C THR A 9 -5.36 13.52 -1.51
N VAL A 10 -5.33 13.96 -0.24
CA VAL A 10 -5.94 15.25 0.14
C VAL A 10 -5.13 16.45 -0.35
N ALA A 11 -3.81 16.32 -0.50
CA ALA A 11 -2.94 17.36 -1.05
C ALA A 11 -3.20 17.58 -2.55
N LEU A 12 -3.24 16.50 -3.34
CA LEU A 12 -3.56 16.59 -4.77
C LEU A 12 -4.99 17.05 -5.03
N ALA A 13 -5.92 16.72 -4.14
CA ALA A 13 -7.31 17.17 -4.25
C ALA A 13 -7.56 18.60 -3.74
N GLY A 14 -6.56 19.29 -3.18
CA GLY A 14 -6.74 20.65 -2.63
C GLY A 14 -7.65 20.69 -1.39
N ARG A 15 -7.64 19.61 -0.60
CA ARG A 15 -8.46 19.41 0.60
C ARG A 15 -7.68 19.52 1.90
N LEU A 16 -6.41 19.91 1.83
CA LEU A 16 -5.62 20.21 3.03
C LEU A 16 -6.19 21.44 3.73
N THR A 17 -6.41 21.32 5.04
CA THR A 17 -6.83 22.44 5.88
C THR A 17 -5.76 23.53 5.88
N GLY A 18 -6.15 24.76 5.57
CA GLY A 18 -5.30 25.95 5.60
C GLY A 18 -5.25 26.57 7.00
N VAL A 19 -4.93 27.87 7.05
CA VAL A 19 -4.77 28.62 8.32
C VAL A 19 -6.07 28.65 9.14
N THR A 20 -7.22 28.53 8.47
CA THR A 20 -8.54 28.39 9.11
C THR A 20 -9.30 27.22 8.49
N ALA A 21 -10.29 26.68 9.19
CA ALA A 21 -11.15 25.61 8.66
C ALA A 21 -11.96 26.01 7.41
N LEU A 22 -12.03 27.32 7.10
CA LEU A 22 -12.73 27.88 5.93
C LEU A 22 -11.78 28.15 4.74
N SER A 23 -10.49 27.92 4.92
CA SER A 23 -9.46 28.07 3.89
C SER A 23 -8.85 26.70 3.62
N THR A 24 -8.90 26.23 2.39
CA THR A 24 -8.11 25.05 1.97
C THR A 24 -6.85 25.50 1.25
N VAL A 25 -5.81 24.68 1.33
CA VAL A 25 -4.60 24.86 0.53
C VAL A 25 -4.93 24.44 -0.91
N HIS A 26 -4.45 25.22 -1.88
CA HIS A 26 -4.60 24.89 -3.29
C HIS A 26 -4.08 23.48 -3.61
N PRO A 27 -4.71 22.77 -4.56
CA PRO A 27 -4.25 21.45 -4.97
C PRO A 27 -2.81 21.52 -5.46
N VAL A 28 -2.02 20.54 -5.05
CA VAL A 28 -0.68 20.34 -5.61
C VAL A 28 -0.82 19.87 -7.05
N ASP A 29 -0.13 20.53 -7.97
CA ASP A 29 -0.11 20.13 -9.38
C ASP A 29 0.47 18.71 -9.53
N GLU A 30 -0.19 17.86 -10.32
CA GLU A 30 0.20 16.46 -10.50
C GLU A 30 1.59 16.31 -11.12
N THR A 31 1.94 17.16 -12.09
CA THR A 31 3.25 17.12 -12.75
C THR A 31 4.35 17.48 -11.75
N ARG A 32 4.08 18.48 -10.90
CA ARG A 32 4.97 18.85 -9.81
C ARG A 32 5.15 17.73 -8.80
N PHE A 33 4.06 17.05 -8.39
CA PHE A 33 4.14 15.89 -7.50
C PHE A 33 5.02 14.78 -8.08
N ILE A 34 4.79 14.39 -9.34
CA ILE A 34 5.59 13.35 -10.01
C ILE A 34 7.07 13.73 -10.03
N SER A 35 7.36 14.98 -10.41
CA SER A 35 8.75 15.47 -10.51
C SER A 35 9.48 15.44 -9.17
N LEU A 36 8.81 15.85 -8.09
CA LEU A 36 9.37 15.83 -6.74
C LEU A 36 9.56 14.41 -6.20
N LEU A 37 8.58 13.53 -6.44
CA LEU A 37 8.71 12.12 -6.05
C LEU A 37 9.89 11.47 -6.77
N ASP A 38 10.06 11.74 -8.07
CA ASP A 38 11.17 11.21 -8.86
C ASP A 38 12.53 11.76 -8.43
N GLU A 39 12.60 13.04 -8.06
CA GLU A 39 13.81 13.64 -7.48
C GLU A 39 14.18 12.94 -6.16
N CYS A 40 13.20 12.73 -5.27
CA CYS A 40 13.40 12.01 -4.01
C CYS A 40 13.87 10.56 -4.24
N VAL A 41 13.24 9.84 -5.17
CA VAL A 41 13.64 8.47 -5.55
C VAL A 41 15.07 8.46 -6.12
N GLY A 42 15.39 9.42 -7.00
CA GLY A 42 16.73 9.57 -7.57
C GLY A 42 17.80 9.84 -6.51
N ALA A 43 17.49 10.66 -5.51
CA ALA A 43 18.40 10.98 -4.41
C ALA A 43 18.68 9.79 -3.49
N VAL A 44 17.75 8.83 -3.36
CA VAL A 44 17.98 7.58 -2.61
C VAL A 44 19.05 6.72 -3.26
N GLY A 45 19.16 6.73 -4.60
CA GLY A 45 20.16 5.94 -5.34
C GLY A 45 19.97 4.41 -5.23
N GLY A 46 18.78 3.95 -4.85
CA GLY A 46 18.44 2.55 -4.61
C GLY A 46 16.93 2.32 -4.51
N GLU A 47 16.52 1.19 -3.95
CA GLU A 47 15.10 0.81 -3.87
C GLU A 47 14.29 1.75 -2.98
N ALA A 48 13.20 2.28 -3.53
CA ALA A 48 12.29 3.20 -2.86
C ALA A 48 10.83 2.74 -2.99
N MET A 49 10.08 2.92 -1.91
CA MET A 49 8.65 2.63 -1.81
C MET A 49 7.90 3.84 -1.28
N LEU A 50 6.71 4.09 -1.81
CA LEU A 50 5.75 5.02 -1.23
C LEU A 50 4.80 4.25 -0.31
N HIS A 51 4.52 4.74 0.90
CA HIS A 51 3.46 4.23 1.75
C HIS A 51 2.38 5.28 1.95
N SER A 52 1.12 4.87 1.93
CA SER A 52 0.00 5.71 2.32
C SER A 52 -1.17 4.87 2.84
N CYS A 53 -1.72 5.27 3.99
CA CYS A 53 -2.98 4.73 4.51
C CYS A 53 -4.22 5.45 3.93
N ALA A 54 -4.06 6.39 3.00
CA ALA A 54 -5.18 7.13 2.44
C ALA A 54 -5.94 6.30 1.41
N ALA A 55 -7.27 6.46 1.39
CA ALA A 55 -8.10 6.00 0.29
C ALA A 55 -7.87 6.84 -0.98
N ASP A 56 -8.38 6.34 -2.12
CA ASP A 56 -8.40 7.01 -3.43
C ASP A 56 -7.00 7.47 -3.90
N LEU A 57 -6.02 6.57 -3.84
CA LEU A 57 -4.64 6.91 -4.23
C LEU A 57 -4.56 7.32 -5.72
N PRO A 58 -3.66 8.25 -6.08
CA PRO A 58 -3.53 8.75 -7.44
C PRO A 58 -2.75 7.77 -8.33
N TRP A 59 -3.26 6.56 -8.54
CA TRP A 59 -2.58 5.47 -9.26
C TRP A 59 -2.06 5.88 -10.63
N LYS A 60 -2.80 6.71 -11.38
CA LYS A 60 -2.35 7.24 -12.67
C LYS A 60 -1.08 8.09 -12.55
N ALA A 61 -0.98 8.93 -11.53
CA ALA A 61 0.21 9.73 -11.26
C ALA A 61 1.37 8.84 -10.79
N LEU A 62 1.11 7.89 -9.89
CA LEU A 62 2.11 6.93 -9.39
C LEU A 62 2.69 6.06 -10.51
N ARG A 63 1.88 5.68 -11.50
CA ARG A 63 2.36 4.94 -12.69
C ARG A 63 3.27 5.77 -13.59
N ARG A 64 3.07 7.08 -13.63
CA ARG A 64 3.89 8.03 -14.39
C ARG A 64 5.20 8.38 -13.70
N SER A 65 5.32 8.14 -12.38
CA SER A 65 6.56 8.31 -11.65
C SER A 65 7.47 7.09 -11.76
N THR A 66 8.69 7.22 -11.27
CA THR A 66 9.74 6.20 -11.26
C THR A 66 9.65 5.25 -10.07
N ILE A 67 8.75 5.50 -9.11
CA ILE A 67 8.56 4.66 -7.92
C ILE A 67 8.27 3.20 -8.33
N LYS A 68 8.89 2.26 -7.63
CA LYS A 68 8.83 0.82 -7.97
C LYS A 68 7.96 0.00 -7.03
N ALA A 69 7.62 0.56 -5.87
CA ALA A 69 6.73 -0.09 -4.91
C ALA A 69 5.78 0.91 -4.26
N VAL A 70 4.56 0.46 -3.97
CA VAL A 70 3.58 1.21 -3.18
C VAL A 70 3.00 0.32 -2.10
N SER A 71 3.04 0.76 -0.85
CA SER A 71 2.36 0.13 0.30
C SER A 71 1.06 0.85 0.60
N VAL A 72 -0.03 0.10 0.70
CA VAL A 72 -1.38 0.63 0.88
C VAL A 72 -2.12 -0.13 1.98
N ASP A 73 -3.03 0.53 2.68
CA ASP A 73 -3.98 -0.16 3.55
C ASP A 73 -5.05 -0.85 2.69
N ALA A 74 -5.07 -2.18 2.71
CA ALA A 74 -5.99 -2.97 1.91
C ALA A 74 -7.46 -2.71 2.27
N ALA A 75 -7.76 -2.27 3.50
CA ALA A 75 -9.11 -1.93 3.94
C ALA A 75 -9.66 -0.65 3.29
N THR A 76 -8.79 0.17 2.68
CA THR A 76 -9.17 1.42 2.02
C THR A 76 -9.44 1.26 0.51
N LEU A 77 -9.15 0.08 -0.04
CA LEU A 77 -9.21 -0.15 -1.49
C LEU A 77 -10.65 -0.22 -2.01
N SER A 78 -10.93 0.64 -2.99
CA SER A 78 -12.16 0.62 -3.78
C SER A 78 -12.00 -0.24 -5.05
N ALA A 79 -13.08 -0.42 -5.81
CA ALA A 79 -13.00 -1.08 -7.12
C ALA A 79 -12.09 -0.32 -8.10
N SER A 80 -12.09 1.01 -8.09
CA SER A 80 -11.21 1.82 -8.94
C SER A 80 -9.74 1.75 -8.55
N ASP A 81 -9.44 1.50 -7.27
CA ASP A 81 -8.05 1.29 -6.83
C ASP A 81 -7.50 -0.03 -7.37
N LEU A 82 -8.34 -1.07 -7.48
CA LEU A 82 -7.92 -2.34 -8.03
C LEU A 82 -7.47 -2.21 -9.47
N ASP A 83 -8.22 -1.53 -10.34
CA ASP A 83 -7.78 -1.28 -11.72
C ASP A 83 -6.40 -0.57 -11.75
N GLY A 84 -6.22 0.43 -10.89
CA GLY A 84 -4.94 1.14 -10.74
C GLY A 84 -3.79 0.26 -10.26
N ILE A 85 -4.04 -0.61 -9.28
CA ILE A 85 -3.09 -1.62 -8.78
C ILE A 85 -2.73 -2.60 -9.89
N GLY A 86 -3.74 -3.07 -10.64
CA GLY A 86 -3.57 -3.96 -11.78
C GLY A 86 -2.58 -3.38 -12.78
N GLU A 87 -2.86 -2.18 -13.27
CA GLU A 87 -1.97 -1.50 -14.22
C GLU A 87 -0.58 -1.16 -13.64
N PHE A 88 -0.47 -0.96 -12.32
CA PHE A 88 0.80 -0.71 -11.65
C PHE A 88 1.64 -1.99 -11.60
N VAL A 89 1.05 -3.11 -11.20
CA VAL A 89 1.71 -4.42 -11.14
C VAL A 89 2.08 -4.93 -12.53
N ASP A 90 1.19 -4.78 -13.53
CA ASP A 90 1.45 -5.15 -14.93
C ASP A 90 2.67 -4.41 -15.51
N SER A 91 2.94 -3.19 -15.04
CA SER A 91 4.14 -2.43 -15.40
C SER A 91 5.45 -2.96 -14.78
N GLY A 92 5.40 -4.12 -14.12
CA GLY A 92 6.54 -4.77 -13.47
C GLY A 92 6.94 -4.14 -12.14
N ARG A 93 5.99 -3.47 -11.46
CA ARG A 93 6.19 -2.85 -10.14
C ARG A 93 5.49 -3.66 -9.05
N CYS A 94 5.79 -3.37 -7.78
CA CYS A 94 5.31 -4.15 -6.65
C CYS A 94 4.28 -3.38 -5.81
N VAL A 95 3.34 -4.08 -5.20
CA VAL A 95 2.40 -3.50 -4.23
C VAL A 95 2.50 -4.26 -2.92
N VAL A 96 2.54 -3.54 -1.80
CA VAL A 96 2.51 -4.14 -0.46
C VAL A 96 1.14 -3.90 0.14
N LEU A 97 0.40 -4.98 0.39
CA LEU A 97 -0.93 -4.94 0.98
C LEU A 97 -0.81 -4.94 2.51
N GLY A 98 -1.23 -3.83 3.11
CA GLY A 98 -1.44 -3.70 4.54
C GLY A 98 -2.70 -4.45 4.95
N LEU A 99 -2.53 -5.67 5.46
CA LEU A 99 -3.62 -6.59 5.80
C LEU A 99 -3.69 -6.87 7.30
N VAL A 100 -2.55 -6.83 7.99
CA VAL A 100 -2.49 -7.15 9.42
C VAL A 100 -2.87 -5.91 10.26
N PRO A 101 -3.78 -6.02 11.24
CA PRO A 101 -4.13 -4.88 12.09
C PRO A 101 -2.92 -4.29 12.82
N ALA A 102 -2.75 -2.97 12.75
CA ALA A 102 -1.63 -2.29 13.41
C ALA A 102 -1.76 -2.25 14.94
N LEU A 103 -2.99 -2.30 15.47
CA LEU A 103 -3.31 -2.38 16.90
C LEU A 103 -3.95 -3.73 17.22
N VAL A 104 -3.90 -4.13 18.50
CA VAL A 104 -4.56 -5.37 18.96
C VAL A 104 -6.04 -5.32 18.59
N PRO A 105 -6.53 -6.23 17.74
CA PRO A 105 -7.94 -6.36 17.46
C PRO A 105 -8.64 -7.16 18.57
N ASP A 106 -9.95 -7.03 18.70
CA ASP A 106 -10.76 -7.87 19.59
C ASP A 106 -10.66 -9.36 19.22
N ARG A 107 -10.51 -9.64 17.93
CA ARG A 107 -10.26 -10.97 17.37
C ARG A 107 -9.04 -10.93 16.46
N VAL A 108 -8.04 -11.73 16.78
CA VAL A 108 -6.87 -11.91 15.90
C VAL A 108 -7.30 -12.67 14.65
N PRO A 109 -7.08 -12.13 13.44
CA PRO A 109 -7.38 -12.85 12.20
C PRO A 109 -6.43 -14.04 12.04
N ALA A 110 -6.95 -15.14 11.48
CA ALA A 110 -6.15 -16.29 11.12
C ALA A 110 -5.29 -16.00 9.87
N VAL A 111 -4.20 -16.74 9.70
CA VAL A 111 -3.29 -16.58 8.55
C VAL A 111 -4.04 -16.82 7.24
N GLU A 112 -4.93 -17.80 7.23
CA GLU A 112 -5.73 -18.19 6.06
C GLU A 112 -6.71 -17.09 5.67
N GLU A 113 -7.30 -16.38 6.64
CA GLU A 113 -8.19 -15.25 6.38
C GLU A 113 -7.44 -14.09 5.72
N LEU A 114 -6.21 -13.82 6.18
CA LEU A 114 -5.35 -12.76 5.62
C LEU A 114 -4.81 -13.15 4.23
N ALA A 115 -4.42 -14.41 4.04
CA ALA A 115 -3.97 -14.92 2.75
C ALA A 115 -5.10 -14.88 1.71
N ALA A 116 -6.31 -15.31 2.09
CA ALA A 116 -7.48 -15.23 1.23
C ALA A 116 -7.81 -13.79 0.84
N ALA A 117 -7.61 -12.82 1.74
CA ALA A 117 -7.80 -11.41 1.42
C ALA A 117 -6.79 -10.90 0.37
N ALA A 118 -5.51 -11.31 0.47
CA ALA A 118 -4.49 -10.99 -0.55
C ALA A 118 -4.80 -11.64 -1.92
N VAL A 119 -5.23 -12.91 -1.90
CA VAL A 119 -5.66 -13.63 -3.10
C VAL A 119 -6.88 -12.97 -3.73
N ALA A 120 -7.87 -12.57 -2.94
CA ALA A 120 -9.08 -11.93 -3.43
C ALA A 120 -8.78 -10.60 -4.15
N VAL A 121 -7.78 -9.83 -3.70
CA VAL A 121 -7.30 -8.66 -4.43
C VAL A 121 -6.76 -9.08 -5.79
N THR A 122 -5.88 -10.10 -5.84
CA THR A 122 -5.21 -10.54 -7.07
C THR A 122 -6.16 -11.21 -8.07
N ASP A 123 -7.07 -12.05 -7.61
CA ASP A 123 -8.06 -12.74 -8.44
C ASP A 123 -8.99 -11.74 -9.13
N ARG A 124 -9.35 -10.64 -8.45
CA ARG A 124 -10.14 -9.54 -9.04
C ARG A 124 -9.40 -8.79 -10.16
N LEU A 125 -8.07 -8.79 -10.14
CA LEU A 125 -7.23 -8.21 -11.20
C LEU A 125 -7.07 -9.15 -12.39
N GLY A 126 -7.43 -10.42 -12.25
CA GLY A 126 -7.28 -11.44 -13.28
C GLY A 126 -5.84 -11.89 -13.52
N PHE A 127 -4.93 -11.63 -12.59
CA PHE A 127 -3.54 -12.08 -12.70
C PHE A 127 -3.38 -13.57 -12.38
N ALA A 128 -2.35 -14.17 -12.97
CA ALA A 128 -1.87 -15.47 -12.52
C ALA A 128 -1.38 -15.34 -11.06
N ARG A 129 -1.69 -16.35 -10.25
CA ARG A 129 -1.34 -16.38 -8.82
C ARG A 129 0.17 -16.32 -8.54
N ALA A 130 1.02 -16.58 -9.52
CA ALA A 130 2.46 -16.31 -9.44
C ALA A 130 2.79 -14.85 -9.09
N VAL A 131 1.95 -13.89 -9.47
CA VAL A 131 2.10 -12.47 -9.13
C VAL A 131 2.08 -12.23 -7.62
N LEU A 132 1.34 -13.04 -6.85
CA LEU A 132 1.33 -12.95 -5.38
C LEU A 132 2.71 -13.15 -4.79
N ARG A 133 3.50 -14.09 -5.36
CA ARG A 133 4.86 -14.37 -4.92
C ARG A 133 5.84 -13.28 -5.35
N ASP A 134 5.73 -12.82 -6.60
CA ASP A 134 6.78 -12.01 -7.21
C ASP A 134 6.60 -10.50 -7.01
N ARG A 135 5.35 -10.04 -6.81
CA ARG A 135 4.99 -8.60 -6.87
C ARG A 135 4.12 -8.12 -5.72
N ILE A 136 3.56 -9.02 -4.90
CA ILE A 136 2.71 -8.65 -3.78
C ILE A 136 3.44 -8.88 -2.46
N GLY A 137 3.63 -7.82 -1.68
CA GLY A 137 4.11 -7.90 -0.30
C GLY A 137 2.96 -7.87 0.70
N ILE A 138 3.21 -8.33 1.92
CA ILE A 138 2.27 -8.30 3.04
C ILE A 138 2.86 -7.47 4.17
N SER A 139 2.07 -6.57 4.74
CA SER A 139 2.49 -5.76 5.88
C SER A 139 1.35 -5.58 6.90
N PRO A 140 1.65 -5.04 8.09
CA PRO A 140 0.67 -4.32 8.86
C PRO A 140 0.05 -3.17 8.06
N ALA A 141 -1.20 -2.83 8.37
CA ALA A 141 -1.96 -1.75 7.70
C ALA A 141 -1.36 -0.34 7.93
N GLY A 142 -0.52 -0.19 8.95
CA GLY A 142 0.19 1.04 9.27
C GLY A 142 1.29 0.82 10.30
N GLY A 143 1.87 1.92 10.80
CA GLY A 143 2.92 1.87 11.80
C GLY A 143 2.48 1.23 13.12
N LEU A 144 3.37 0.45 13.74
CA LEU A 144 3.12 -0.26 15.01
C LEU A 144 3.43 0.56 16.26
N ALA A 145 3.64 1.88 16.14
CA ALA A 145 4.05 2.73 17.27
C ALA A 145 3.02 2.77 18.43
N GLY A 146 1.73 2.53 18.12
CA GLY A 146 0.67 2.44 19.13
C GLY A 146 0.41 1.01 19.66
N ALA A 147 1.11 0.00 19.14
CA ALA A 147 0.95 -1.38 19.56
C ALA A 147 1.71 -1.67 20.86
N THR A 148 1.28 -2.70 21.59
CA THR A 148 2.14 -3.32 22.61
C THR A 148 3.26 -4.12 21.93
N ASP A 149 4.42 -4.28 22.57
CA ASP A 149 5.52 -5.08 22.02
C ASP A 149 5.10 -6.53 21.70
N ALA A 150 4.20 -7.09 22.50
CA ALA A 150 3.64 -8.41 22.27
C ALA A 150 2.85 -8.46 20.95
N TRP A 151 1.97 -7.48 20.73
CA TRP A 151 1.22 -7.39 19.49
C TRP A 151 2.09 -7.08 18.28
N ALA A 152 3.07 -6.18 18.41
CA ALA A 152 3.98 -5.86 17.32
C ALA A 152 4.72 -7.12 16.82
N ARG A 153 5.17 -7.99 17.74
CA ARG A 153 5.75 -9.29 17.39
C ARG A 153 4.75 -10.21 16.69
N SER A 154 3.53 -10.32 17.22
CA SER A 154 2.47 -11.14 16.60
C SER A 154 2.09 -10.64 15.21
N ALA A 155 1.94 -9.33 15.03
CA ALA A 155 1.54 -8.73 13.76
C ALA A 155 2.60 -8.96 12.66
N ILE A 156 3.88 -8.80 12.99
CA ILE A 156 4.97 -9.10 12.05
C ILE A 156 5.04 -10.61 11.77
N GLY A 157 4.86 -11.45 12.79
CA GLY A 157 4.80 -12.90 12.62
C GLY A 157 3.66 -13.35 11.69
N LEU A 158 2.47 -12.75 11.82
CA LEU A 158 1.34 -12.99 10.93
C LEU A 158 1.67 -12.56 9.49
N ALA A 159 2.22 -11.35 9.30
CA ALA A 159 2.59 -10.87 7.97
C ALA A 159 3.60 -11.82 7.29
N GLN A 160 4.57 -12.32 8.05
CA GLN A 160 5.53 -13.32 7.56
C GLN A 160 4.85 -14.64 7.18
N GLN A 161 4.00 -15.19 8.05
CA GLN A 161 3.30 -16.46 7.79
C GLN A 161 2.40 -16.36 6.54
N VAL A 162 1.71 -15.24 6.36
CA VAL A 162 0.90 -15.00 5.15
C VAL A 162 1.79 -14.94 3.91
N ALA A 163 2.90 -14.21 3.97
CA ALA A 163 3.84 -14.15 2.84
C ALA A 163 4.42 -15.54 2.49
N GLU A 164 4.71 -16.37 3.49
CA GLU A 164 5.17 -17.75 3.28
C GLU A 164 4.11 -18.62 2.60
N VAL A 165 2.85 -18.54 3.03
CA VAL A 165 1.72 -19.25 2.39
C VAL A 165 1.56 -18.84 0.93
N LEU A 166 1.58 -17.53 0.65
CA LEU A 166 1.47 -17.01 -0.71
C LEU A 166 2.69 -17.37 -1.57
N ALA A 167 3.87 -17.53 -0.96
CA ALA A 167 5.07 -17.93 -1.67
C ALA A 167 5.08 -19.43 -1.98
N SER A 168 4.67 -20.31 -1.06
CA SER A 168 4.76 -21.77 -1.22
C SER A 168 3.65 -22.32 -2.13
N GLU A 169 2.39 -21.98 -1.83
CA GLU A 169 1.22 -22.60 -2.44
C GLU A 169 0.13 -21.57 -2.77
N PRO A 170 0.40 -20.59 -3.64
CA PRO A 170 -0.58 -19.54 -3.94
C PRO A 170 -1.85 -20.08 -4.63
N GLU A 171 -1.80 -21.28 -5.22
CA GLU A 171 -2.97 -21.92 -5.82
C GLU A 171 -3.88 -22.66 -4.83
N SER A 172 -3.35 -23.01 -3.65
CA SER A 172 -4.05 -23.79 -2.61
C SER A 172 -4.86 -22.92 -1.65
N VAL A 173 -4.73 -21.59 -1.77
CA VAL A 173 -5.49 -20.58 -1.01
C VAL A 173 -6.77 -20.21 -1.78
#